data_AF-A0A970ZN43-F1
#
_entry.id   AF-A0A970ZN43-F1
#
_cell.length_a   1.000
_cell.length_b   1.000
_cell.length_c   1.000
_cell.angle_alpha   90.00
_cell.angle_beta   90.00
_cell.angle_gamma   90.00
#
_symmetry.space_group_name_H-M   'P 1'
#
loop_
_entity.id
_entity.type
_entity.pdbx_description
1 polymer ?
#
loop_
_entity_poly.entity_id
_entity_poly.type
_entity_poly.pdbx_seq_one_letter_code
_entity_poly.pdbx_strand_id
1 'polypeptide(L)'
;CDFGVMRMWANACGDGVTAAYNAGAEMRNAEFGNFYDVVNKGTGIPIVFGFNNLYNARGENISARYIRESQPDIPVSIVLGMEKEILEGRGPIYIDMAEFARSSEGRADIFRWDRPHMKALFGHESAKVQAYGPPSAQKVEVSLGFTGELSPVKVDHEMKTTLPGLWAIGDTSYAGSAWAGAAEAPPGGLRGSGLMNALIAALLAAPSVARYSKTVPLPVSGQLEIASLKEKIFAPLKRRNGYSALEAIRSIQEAVVPVKYSMRRNKERIEEALSRVAEVQGKLPELYAEDPHGLGKCHEASCIALCAEIGFRAALARTESRGWHYREDYPQRDDRNWLRWIIVKKVQENMVVATEPVPIERYKVTPGTAGQ
;
A
#
# COMPACT_ATOMS: atom_id res chain seq x y z
N CYS A 1 14.74 -10.20 -10.15
CA CYS A 1 13.33 -9.79 -10.23
C CYS A 1 13.28 -8.27 -10.31
N ASP A 2 12.83 -7.73 -11.45
CA ASP A 2 12.63 -6.30 -11.64
C ASP A 2 11.28 -5.92 -11.00
N PHE A 3 11.27 -5.77 -9.67
CA PHE A 3 10.08 -5.29 -8.98
C PHE A 3 10.02 -3.76 -9.12
N GLY A 4 8.93 -3.27 -9.73
CA GLY A 4 8.70 -1.84 -9.92
C GLY A 4 7.66 -1.32 -8.93
N VAL A 5 7.86 -0.10 -8.42
CA VAL A 5 6.80 0.63 -7.69
C VAL A 5 5.79 1.15 -8.71
N MET A 6 4.53 0.74 -8.56
CA MET A 6 3.42 1.23 -9.37
C MET A 6 2.98 2.61 -8.89
N ARG A 7 2.67 3.50 -9.83
CA ARG A 7 1.98 4.77 -9.55
C ARG A 7 0.51 4.58 -9.88
N MET A 8 -0.24 3.97 -8.96
CA MET A 8 -1.60 3.53 -9.26
C MET A 8 -2.66 4.63 -9.07
N TRP A 9 -2.55 5.47 -8.01
CA TRP A 9 -3.61 6.43 -7.65
C TRP A 9 -3.12 7.86 -7.39
N ALA A 10 -2.01 8.01 -6.66
CA ALA A 10 -1.44 9.31 -6.30
C ALA A 10 0.08 9.22 -6.13
N ASN A 11 0.77 10.35 -6.24
CA ASN A 11 2.20 10.47 -5.94
C ASN A 11 2.46 10.74 -4.44
N ALA A 12 1.71 10.09 -3.54
CA ALA A 12 1.88 10.28 -2.09
C ALA A 12 3.04 9.42 -1.55
N CYS A 13 3.80 9.95 -0.59
CA CYS A 13 4.98 9.28 -0.03
C CYS A 13 4.83 9.00 1.47
N GLY A 14 3.59 8.96 1.98
CA GLY A 14 3.27 8.70 3.38
C GLY A 14 3.33 9.93 4.29
N ASP A 15 3.50 11.12 3.73
CA ASP A 15 3.67 12.40 4.42
C ASP A 15 2.53 12.75 5.40
N GLY A 16 1.28 12.44 5.05
CA GLY A 16 0.16 12.58 6.00
C GLY A 16 0.22 11.58 7.16
N VAL A 17 0.62 10.34 6.88
CA VAL A 17 0.77 9.28 7.89
C VAL A 17 1.89 9.62 8.86
N THR A 18 3.04 10.07 8.33
CA THR A 18 4.20 10.42 9.14
C THR A 18 3.96 11.68 9.96
N ALA A 19 3.26 12.68 9.41
CA ALA A 19 2.83 13.86 10.17
C ALA A 19 1.94 13.46 11.36
N ALA A 20 0.94 12.60 11.13
CA ALA A 20 0.06 12.11 12.19
C ALA A 20 0.85 11.32 13.25
N TYR A 21 1.72 10.39 12.83
CA TYR A 21 2.54 9.59 13.75
C TYR A 21 3.48 10.46 14.60
N ASN A 22 4.17 11.41 13.96
CA ASN A 22 5.11 12.31 14.64
C ASN A 22 4.41 13.22 15.65
N ALA A 23 3.15 13.60 15.38
CA ALA A 23 2.30 14.32 16.33
C ALA A 23 1.76 13.45 17.48
N GLY A 24 1.96 12.13 17.42
CA GLY A 24 1.55 11.17 18.45
C GLY A 24 0.24 10.44 18.17
N ALA A 25 -0.30 10.52 16.94
CA ALA A 25 -1.46 9.71 16.56
C ALA A 25 -1.07 8.23 16.55
N GLU A 26 -1.97 7.39 17.03
CA GLU A 26 -1.78 5.95 16.96
C GLU A 26 -2.06 5.44 15.54
N MET A 27 -1.33 4.39 15.16
CA MET A 27 -1.49 3.67 13.91
C MET A 27 -2.10 2.31 14.21
N ARG A 28 -2.93 1.79 13.30
CA ARG A 28 -3.61 0.50 13.43
C ARG A 28 -3.48 -0.30 12.15
N ASN A 29 -3.17 -1.58 12.31
CA ASN A 29 -3.18 -2.61 11.27
C ASN A 29 -2.31 -2.30 10.02
N ALA A 30 -1.17 -1.63 10.22
CA ALA A 30 -0.29 -1.20 9.13
C ALA A 30 0.25 -2.38 8.28
N GLU A 31 0.33 -3.57 8.85
CA GLU A 31 0.85 -4.79 8.24
C GLU A 31 0.00 -5.36 7.09
N PHE A 32 -1.23 -4.89 6.92
CA PHE A 32 -2.09 -5.26 5.79
C PHE A 32 -1.96 -4.31 4.60
N GLY A 33 -1.39 -3.12 4.75
CA GLY A 33 -1.60 -2.05 3.76
C GLY A 33 -1.00 -2.29 2.36
N ASN A 34 0.20 -2.85 2.28
CA ASN A 34 0.88 -2.99 0.98
C ASN A 34 0.22 -4.04 0.08
N PHE A 35 0.16 -3.76 -1.24
CA PHE A 35 -0.41 -4.67 -2.22
C PHE A 35 0.47 -4.85 -3.47
N TYR A 36 0.23 -5.94 -4.20
CA TYR A 36 0.85 -6.25 -5.49
C TYR A 36 -0.19 -6.48 -6.58
N ASP A 37 0.08 -6.02 -7.81
CA ASP A 37 -0.72 -6.35 -8.98
C ASP A 37 0.13 -6.94 -10.11
N VAL A 38 -0.53 -7.57 -11.07
CA VAL A 38 0.11 -8.00 -12.32
C VAL A 38 0.28 -6.79 -13.22
N VAL A 39 1.52 -6.53 -13.64
CA VAL A 39 1.84 -5.43 -14.57
C VAL A 39 2.47 -5.97 -15.83
N ASN A 40 2.25 -5.26 -16.94
CA ASN A 40 3.10 -5.44 -18.11
C ASN A 40 4.54 -5.07 -17.74
N LYS A 41 5.49 -5.99 -17.93
CA LYS A 41 6.88 -5.78 -17.49
C LYS A 41 7.57 -4.61 -18.20
N GLY A 42 7.23 -4.36 -19.47
CA GLY A 42 7.85 -3.31 -20.27
C GLY A 42 7.33 -1.91 -19.95
N THR A 43 6.05 -1.78 -19.57
CA THR A 43 5.41 -0.47 -19.34
C THR A 43 5.14 -0.16 -17.87
N GLY A 44 5.14 -1.18 -17.00
CA GLY A 44 4.72 -1.06 -15.60
C GLY A 44 3.22 -0.81 -15.41
N ILE A 45 2.42 -0.86 -16.49
CA ILE A 45 0.98 -0.61 -16.45
C ILE A 45 0.28 -1.86 -15.87
N PRO A 46 -0.59 -1.70 -14.85
CA PRO A 46 -1.39 -2.80 -14.32
C PRO A 46 -2.30 -3.43 -15.38
N ILE A 47 -2.35 -4.76 -15.38
CA ILE A 47 -3.31 -5.54 -16.15
C ILE A 47 -4.37 -6.02 -15.18
N VAL A 48 -5.43 -5.22 -15.03
CA VAL A 48 -6.53 -5.48 -14.10
C VAL A 48 -7.12 -6.86 -14.38
N PHE A 49 -7.22 -7.71 -13.35
CA PHE A 49 -7.61 -9.13 -13.46
C PHE A 49 -6.72 -10.02 -14.34
N GLY A 50 -5.55 -9.53 -14.77
CA GLY A 50 -4.59 -10.31 -15.55
C GLY A 50 -4.10 -11.56 -14.83
N PHE A 51 -4.17 -11.57 -13.50
CA PHE A 51 -3.85 -12.71 -12.65
C PHE A 51 -4.68 -13.98 -12.93
N ASN A 52 -5.82 -13.87 -13.63
CA ASN A 52 -6.66 -15.01 -14.00
C ASN A 52 -6.14 -15.79 -15.22
N ASN A 53 -5.19 -15.25 -15.98
CA ASN A 53 -4.76 -15.82 -17.27
C ASN A 53 -3.23 -15.85 -17.42
N LEU A 54 -2.53 -16.36 -16.42
CA LEU A 54 -1.07 -16.37 -16.37
C LEU A 54 -0.49 -17.73 -16.76
N TYR A 55 0.62 -17.68 -17.51
CA TYR A 55 1.38 -18.82 -17.98
C TYR A 55 2.87 -18.66 -17.69
N ASN A 56 3.56 -19.74 -17.37
CA ASN A 56 5.02 -19.73 -17.23
C ASN A 56 5.72 -19.98 -18.58
N ALA A 57 7.06 -19.98 -18.60
CA ALA A 57 7.85 -20.16 -19.83
C ALA A 57 7.67 -21.55 -20.48
N ARG A 58 7.13 -22.52 -19.75
CA ARG A 58 6.79 -23.87 -20.25
C ARG A 58 5.39 -23.95 -20.85
N GLY A 59 4.60 -22.86 -20.77
CA GLY A 59 3.20 -22.83 -21.19
C GLY A 59 2.24 -23.46 -20.19
N GLU A 60 2.67 -23.69 -18.94
CA GLU A 60 1.79 -24.19 -17.87
C GLU A 60 0.92 -23.03 -17.34
N ASN A 61 -0.39 -23.26 -17.20
CA ASN A 61 -1.31 -22.27 -16.63
C ASN A 61 -1.09 -22.17 -15.12
N ILE A 62 -0.48 -21.06 -14.68
CA ILE A 62 -0.16 -20.86 -13.26
C ILE A 62 -1.35 -20.28 -12.49
N SER A 63 -2.26 -19.57 -13.15
CA SER A 63 -3.49 -19.07 -12.52
C SER A 63 -4.33 -20.23 -11.99
N ALA A 64 -4.62 -21.22 -12.83
CA ALA A 64 -5.35 -22.43 -12.45
C ALA A 64 -4.62 -23.27 -11.39
N ARG A 65 -3.28 -23.18 -11.33
CA ARG A 65 -2.46 -23.90 -10.36
C ARG A 65 -2.52 -23.29 -8.96
N TYR A 66 -2.47 -21.96 -8.87
CA TYR A 66 -2.31 -21.25 -7.60
C TYR A 66 -3.60 -20.59 -7.08
N ILE A 67 -4.63 -20.45 -7.93
CA ILE A 67 -5.94 -19.90 -7.57
C ILE A 67 -6.92 -21.07 -7.48
N ARG A 68 -7.34 -21.41 -6.26
CA ARG A 68 -8.25 -22.55 -6.01
C ARG A 68 -9.72 -22.18 -6.20
N GLU A 69 -10.06 -20.95 -5.83
CA GLU A 69 -11.43 -20.44 -5.83
C GLU A 69 -11.41 -19.05 -6.46
N SER A 70 -12.55 -18.63 -7.03
CA SER A 70 -12.70 -17.28 -7.56
C SER A 70 -12.50 -16.26 -6.45
N GLN A 71 -11.70 -15.24 -6.72
CA GLN A 71 -11.38 -14.17 -5.78
C GLN A 71 -11.81 -12.83 -6.36
N PRO A 72 -12.32 -11.92 -5.54
CA PRO A 72 -12.80 -10.62 -6.01
C PRO A 72 -11.66 -9.70 -6.47
N ASP A 73 -10.43 -9.95 -6.00
CA ASP A 73 -9.20 -9.33 -6.50
C ASP A 73 -8.03 -10.32 -6.40
N ILE A 74 -6.82 -9.88 -6.79
CA ILE A 74 -5.61 -10.70 -6.86
C ILE A 74 -5.32 -11.40 -5.52
N PRO A 75 -5.30 -12.74 -5.46
CA PRO A 75 -5.02 -13.43 -4.20
C PRO A 75 -3.52 -13.47 -3.86
N VAL A 76 -3.22 -13.50 -2.57
CA VAL A 76 -1.86 -13.77 -2.06
C VAL A 76 -1.24 -15.02 -2.72
N SER A 77 -2.03 -16.06 -2.98
CA SER A 77 -1.55 -17.32 -3.54
C SER A 77 -0.95 -17.18 -4.94
N ILE A 78 -1.50 -16.33 -5.82
CA ILE A 78 -0.93 -16.13 -7.16
C ILE A 78 0.32 -15.26 -7.11
N VAL A 79 0.39 -14.28 -6.19
CA VAL A 79 1.62 -13.49 -5.96
C VAL A 79 2.78 -14.40 -5.52
N LEU A 80 2.53 -15.26 -4.53
CA LEU A 80 3.50 -16.27 -4.08
C LEU A 80 3.82 -17.29 -5.18
N GLY A 81 2.81 -17.68 -5.95
CA GLY A 81 2.95 -18.60 -7.08
C GLY A 81 3.88 -18.03 -8.15
N MET A 82 3.68 -16.79 -8.58
CA MET A 82 4.54 -16.10 -9.54
C MET A 82 5.99 -16.01 -9.04
N GLU A 83 6.20 -15.64 -7.77
CA GLU A 83 7.55 -15.62 -7.18
C GLU A 83 8.20 -17.01 -7.21
N LYS A 84 7.45 -18.05 -6.82
CA LYS A 84 7.92 -19.44 -6.81
C LYS A 84 8.33 -19.93 -8.21
N GLU A 85 7.49 -19.70 -9.22
CA GLU A 85 7.78 -20.08 -10.61
C GLU A 85 9.08 -19.44 -11.12
N ILE A 86 9.30 -18.16 -10.78
CA ILE A 86 10.53 -17.45 -11.15
C ILE A 86 11.75 -18.03 -10.42
N LEU A 87 11.65 -18.25 -9.10
CA LEU A 87 12.74 -18.80 -8.30
C LEU A 87 13.13 -20.23 -8.70
N GLU A 88 12.17 -21.03 -9.17
CA GLU A 88 12.40 -22.40 -9.65
C GLU A 88 12.81 -22.45 -11.14
N GLY A 89 13.15 -21.32 -11.75
CA GLY A 89 13.66 -21.24 -13.13
C GLY A 89 12.60 -21.54 -14.20
N ARG A 90 11.31 -21.41 -13.87
CA ARG A 90 10.18 -21.58 -14.81
C ARG A 90 9.64 -20.26 -15.35
N GLY A 91 10.16 -19.12 -14.89
CA GLY A 91 9.92 -17.82 -15.51
C GLY A 91 10.59 -17.71 -16.90
N PRO A 92 10.28 -16.65 -17.67
CA PRO A 92 9.36 -15.56 -17.36
C PRO A 92 7.88 -15.95 -17.29
N ILE A 93 7.05 -15.06 -16.76
CA ILE A 93 5.59 -15.21 -16.71
C ILE A 93 4.96 -14.35 -17.79
N TYR A 94 3.95 -14.89 -18.45
CA TYR A 94 3.24 -14.26 -19.56
C TYR A 94 1.74 -14.25 -19.32
N ILE A 95 1.07 -13.27 -19.92
CA ILE A 95 -0.38 -13.29 -20.14
C ILE A 95 -0.66 -13.44 -21.63
N ASP A 96 -1.61 -14.31 -21.99
CA ASP A 96 -2.15 -14.37 -23.35
C ASP A 96 -3.26 -13.32 -23.48
N MET A 97 -2.99 -12.25 -24.22
CA MET A 97 -3.93 -11.14 -24.40
C MET A 97 -5.14 -11.51 -25.27
N ALA A 98 -5.04 -12.53 -26.13
CA ALA A 98 -6.15 -12.99 -26.95
C ALA A 98 -7.10 -13.90 -26.15
N GLU A 99 -6.59 -14.70 -25.23
CA GLU A 99 -7.39 -15.39 -24.22
C GLU A 99 -8.03 -14.38 -23.26
N PHE A 100 -7.23 -13.47 -22.70
CA PHE A 100 -7.71 -12.43 -21.79
C PHE A 100 -8.81 -11.59 -22.43
N ALA A 101 -8.65 -11.11 -23.67
CA ALA A 101 -9.68 -10.32 -24.36
C ALA A 101 -11.00 -11.08 -24.62
N ARG A 102 -11.00 -12.42 -24.59
CA ARG A 102 -12.22 -13.24 -24.71
C ARG A 102 -12.89 -13.53 -23.36
N SER A 103 -12.17 -13.35 -22.25
CA SER A 103 -12.70 -13.51 -20.89
C SER A 103 -13.75 -12.43 -20.55
N SER A 104 -14.55 -12.64 -19.50
CA SER A 104 -15.46 -11.61 -18.97
C SER A 104 -14.71 -10.34 -18.56
N GLU A 105 -13.49 -10.51 -18.04
CA GLU A 105 -12.69 -9.45 -17.47
C GLU A 105 -12.03 -8.59 -18.56
N GLY A 106 -11.49 -9.24 -19.59
CA GLY A 106 -10.84 -8.55 -20.72
C GLY A 106 -11.79 -8.04 -21.80
N ARG A 107 -13.05 -8.51 -21.85
CA ARG A 107 -14.08 -8.00 -22.76
C ARG A 107 -14.55 -6.58 -22.43
N ALA A 108 -14.01 -5.96 -21.39
CA ALA A 108 -14.33 -4.57 -21.06
C ALA A 108 -15.84 -4.34 -20.82
N ASP A 109 -16.61 -5.37 -20.43
CA ASP A 109 -18.03 -5.22 -20.09
C ASP A 109 -18.26 -4.21 -18.94
N ILE A 110 -17.21 -3.93 -18.16
CA ILE A 110 -17.14 -2.86 -17.16
C ILE A 110 -17.06 -1.44 -17.75
N PHE A 111 -16.73 -1.30 -19.04
CA PHE A 111 -16.59 -0.04 -19.78
C PHE A 111 -17.81 0.26 -20.68
N ARG A 112 -18.96 -0.38 -20.45
CA ARG A 112 -20.23 -0.21 -21.19
C ARG A 112 -20.79 1.23 -21.26
N TRP A 113 -20.17 2.19 -20.59
CA TRP A 113 -20.63 3.58 -20.50
C TRP A 113 -19.97 4.45 -21.59
N ASP A 114 -20.75 5.30 -22.26
CA ASP A 114 -20.17 6.29 -23.20
C ASP A 114 -19.25 7.24 -22.43
N ARG A 115 -17.99 7.33 -22.86
CA ARG A 115 -16.96 8.19 -22.27
C ARG A 115 -16.57 9.27 -23.29
N PRO A 116 -17.42 10.29 -23.51
CA PRO A 116 -17.20 11.28 -24.56
C PRO A 116 -15.86 12.01 -24.42
N HIS A 117 -15.38 12.25 -23.19
CA HIS A 117 -14.08 12.87 -22.93
C HIS A 117 -12.87 11.97 -23.23
N MET A 118 -13.06 10.65 -23.27
CA MET A 118 -11.99 9.71 -23.62
C MET A 118 -11.95 9.41 -25.12
N LYS A 119 -12.95 9.86 -25.91
CA LYS A 119 -12.99 9.61 -27.37
C LYS A 119 -11.74 10.12 -28.09
N ALA A 120 -11.20 11.27 -27.68
CA ALA A 120 -9.96 11.80 -28.23
C ALA A 120 -8.77 10.86 -27.95
N LEU A 121 -8.61 10.41 -26.70
CA LEU A 121 -7.57 9.45 -26.31
C LEU A 121 -7.69 8.13 -27.09
N PHE A 122 -8.89 7.53 -27.11
CA PHE A 122 -9.14 6.29 -27.85
C PHE A 122 -8.96 6.46 -29.36
N GLY A 123 -9.27 7.64 -29.89
CA GLY A 123 -8.98 8.02 -31.28
C GLY A 123 -7.47 8.04 -31.56
N HIS A 124 -6.66 8.61 -30.66
CA HIS A 124 -5.21 8.57 -30.75
C HIS A 124 -4.65 7.15 -30.63
N GLU A 125 -5.18 6.32 -29.73
CA GLU A 125 -4.78 4.91 -29.61
C GLU A 125 -5.12 4.12 -30.88
N SER A 126 -6.32 4.32 -31.43
CA SER A 126 -6.76 3.69 -32.68
C SER A 126 -5.89 4.11 -33.86
N ALA A 127 -5.56 5.40 -33.96
CA ALA A 127 -4.65 5.92 -34.99
C ALA A 127 -3.24 5.31 -34.85
N LYS A 128 -2.73 5.12 -33.62
CA LYS A 128 -1.46 4.42 -33.38
C LYS A 128 -1.53 2.96 -33.82
N VAL A 129 -2.59 2.23 -33.44
CA VAL A 129 -2.79 0.84 -33.87
C VAL A 129 -2.88 0.73 -35.39
N GLN A 130 -3.53 1.69 -36.05
CA GLN A 130 -3.62 1.72 -37.51
C GLN A 130 -2.28 2.02 -38.17
N ALA A 131 -1.48 2.93 -37.60
CA ALA A 131 -0.17 3.32 -38.13
C ALA A 131 0.93 2.28 -37.88
N TYR A 132 0.89 1.59 -36.74
CA TYR A 132 1.99 0.73 -36.26
C TYR A 132 1.59 -0.74 -36.13
N GLY A 133 0.34 -1.09 -36.44
CA GLY A 133 -0.24 -2.42 -36.18
C GLY A 133 -0.70 -2.58 -34.72
N PRO A 134 -1.55 -3.59 -34.43
CA PRO A 134 -1.84 -3.96 -33.04
C PRO A 134 -0.53 -4.39 -32.35
N PRO A 135 -0.42 -4.22 -31.02
CA PRO A 135 0.74 -4.70 -30.26
C PRO A 135 1.06 -6.15 -30.65
N SER A 136 2.28 -6.39 -31.13
CA SER A 136 2.66 -7.65 -31.80
C SER A 136 2.67 -8.87 -30.89
N ALA A 137 2.64 -8.66 -29.57
CA ALA A 137 2.74 -9.72 -28.59
C ALA A 137 1.34 -10.19 -28.13
N GLN A 138 0.86 -11.29 -28.72
CA GLN A 138 -0.23 -12.08 -28.12
C GLN A 138 0.15 -12.55 -26.71
N LYS A 139 1.46 -12.74 -26.45
CA LYS A 139 2.01 -13.07 -25.13
C LYS A 139 2.80 -11.90 -24.57
N VAL A 140 2.22 -11.21 -23.60
CA VAL A 140 2.89 -10.09 -22.90
C VAL A 140 3.62 -10.65 -21.69
N GLU A 141 4.93 -10.37 -21.55
CA GLU A 141 5.65 -10.67 -20.33
C GLU A 141 5.14 -9.78 -19.20
N VAL A 142 4.84 -10.38 -18.06
CA VAL A 142 4.32 -9.70 -16.87
C VAL A 142 5.27 -9.81 -15.70
N SER A 143 5.18 -8.85 -14.78
CA SER A 143 5.83 -8.88 -13.48
C SER A 143 4.85 -8.49 -12.38
N LEU A 144 5.32 -8.52 -11.14
CA LEU A 144 4.57 -8.00 -10.00
C LEU A 144 4.96 -6.54 -9.79
N GLY A 145 3.98 -5.66 -9.87
CA GLY A 145 4.11 -4.27 -9.47
C GLY A 145 3.70 -4.09 -8.01
N PHE A 146 4.43 -3.27 -7.26
CA PHE A 146 4.19 -3.02 -5.84
C PHE A 146 3.54 -1.64 -5.64
N THR A 147 2.54 -1.57 -4.76
CA THR A 147 1.98 -0.30 -4.27
C THR A 147 2.12 -0.24 -2.75
N GLY A 148 2.77 0.81 -2.26
CA GLY A 148 2.94 1.08 -0.83
C GLY A 148 1.78 1.93 -0.30
N GLU A 149 0.76 1.28 0.26
CA GLU A 149 -0.49 1.91 0.68
C GLU A 149 -0.78 1.53 2.14
N LEU A 150 0.00 2.09 3.08
CA LEU A 150 -0.01 1.61 4.47
C LEU A 150 -1.34 1.88 5.19
N SER A 151 -1.96 3.02 4.87
CA SER A 151 -3.29 3.42 5.31
C SER A 151 -3.60 3.29 6.82
N PRO A 152 -2.65 3.57 7.75
CA PRO A 152 -2.72 3.01 9.09
C PRO A 152 -3.27 3.97 10.14
N VAL A 153 -3.59 5.24 9.83
CA VAL A 153 -3.94 6.21 10.87
C VAL A 153 -5.20 5.77 11.61
N LYS A 154 -5.05 5.46 12.92
CA LYS A 154 -6.14 4.90 13.73
C LYS A 154 -7.25 5.93 13.89
N VAL A 155 -8.48 5.52 13.58
CA VAL A 155 -9.66 6.38 13.75
C VAL A 155 -10.84 5.71 14.47
N ASP A 156 -11.67 6.50 15.13
CA ASP A 156 -12.96 6.04 15.66
C ASP A 156 -14.07 6.04 14.58
N HIS A 157 -15.32 5.79 14.97
CA HIS A 157 -16.47 5.77 14.05
C HIS A 157 -16.86 7.14 13.47
N GLU A 158 -16.36 8.24 14.06
CA GLU A 158 -16.49 9.61 13.54
C GLU A 158 -15.21 10.06 12.81
N MET A 159 -14.33 9.12 12.48
CA MET A 159 -13.03 9.32 11.83
C MET A 159 -12.03 10.16 12.64
N LYS A 160 -12.23 10.33 13.95
CA LYS A 160 -11.29 11.04 14.82
C LYS A 160 -10.07 10.18 15.07
N THR A 161 -8.90 10.79 14.99
CA THR A 161 -7.67 10.14 15.45
C THR A 161 -7.60 10.14 16.98
N THR A 162 -6.56 9.52 17.54
CA THR A 162 -6.27 9.63 18.98
C THR A 162 -5.81 11.03 19.41
N LEU A 163 -5.53 11.93 18.46
CA LEU A 163 -5.20 13.32 18.73
C LEU A 163 -6.48 14.19 18.69
N PRO A 164 -6.79 14.93 19.76
CA PRO A 164 -7.91 15.87 19.77
C PRO A 164 -7.81 16.89 18.63
N GLY A 165 -8.88 17.05 17.87
CA GLY A 165 -8.93 18.00 16.76
C GLY A 165 -8.30 17.53 15.46
N LEU A 166 -7.88 16.27 15.36
CA LEU A 166 -7.37 15.67 14.13
C LEU A 166 -8.27 14.51 13.67
N TRP A 167 -8.65 14.55 12.39
CA TRP A 167 -9.37 13.49 11.69
C TRP A 167 -8.50 12.93 10.58
N ALA A 168 -8.70 11.66 10.24
CA ALA A 168 -8.05 11.01 9.11
C ALA A 168 -9.14 10.36 8.26
N ILE A 169 -9.17 10.69 6.96
CA ILE A 169 -10.28 10.39 6.06
C ILE A 169 -9.72 9.81 4.77
N GLY A 170 -10.40 8.78 4.25
CA GLY A 170 -10.02 8.13 3.00
C GLY A 170 -8.84 7.19 3.21
N ASP A 171 -7.93 7.21 2.24
CA ASP A 171 -6.92 6.16 2.13
C ASP A 171 -5.95 6.16 3.33
N THR A 172 -5.54 7.32 3.86
CA THR A 172 -4.64 7.42 5.02
C THR A 172 -5.09 6.63 6.28
N SER A 173 -6.38 6.28 6.36
CA SER A 173 -7.02 5.61 7.49
C SER A 173 -7.80 4.35 7.09
N TYR A 174 -7.59 3.74 5.90
CA TYR A 174 -8.37 2.55 5.51
C TYR A 174 -8.16 1.36 6.46
N ALA A 175 -6.92 0.88 6.59
CA ALA A 175 -6.56 -0.12 7.61
C ALA A 175 -6.75 0.44 9.03
N GLY A 176 -6.42 1.72 9.18
CA GLY A 176 -6.56 2.50 10.39
C GLY A 176 -8.00 2.60 10.92
N SER A 177 -9.04 2.43 10.11
CA SER A 177 -10.46 2.39 10.51
C SER A 177 -10.91 1.02 11.00
N ALA A 178 -10.12 -0.01 10.72
CA ALA A 178 -10.44 -1.44 10.89
C ALA A 178 -11.61 -1.97 10.04
N TRP A 179 -12.25 -1.17 9.18
CA TRP A 179 -13.36 -1.64 8.33
C TRP A 179 -12.95 -2.69 7.30
N ALA A 180 -11.74 -2.56 6.77
CA ALA A 180 -11.15 -3.50 5.82
C ALA A 180 -10.87 -4.89 6.44
N GLY A 181 -10.84 -4.98 7.77
CA GLY A 181 -10.33 -6.15 8.47
C GLY A 181 -8.87 -6.42 8.09
N ALA A 182 -8.64 -7.61 7.52
CA ALA A 182 -7.32 -8.09 7.09
C ALA A 182 -7.10 -8.04 5.57
N ALA A 183 -7.99 -7.36 4.83
CA ALA A 183 -7.76 -7.06 3.43
C ALA A 183 -6.64 -6.02 3.30
N GLU A 184 -6.00 -6.02 2.14
CA GLU A 184 -5.12 -4.96 1.69
C GLU A 184 -5.77 -3.58 1.80
N ALA A 185 -4.95 -2.53 1.91
CA ALA A 185 -5.46 -1.18 1.68
C ALA A 185 -6.01 -1.05 0.25
N PRO A 186 -6.76 0.01 -0.09
CA PRO A 186 -7.43 0.15 -1.37
C PRO A 186 -6.58 -0.35 -2.55
N PRO A 187 -7.14 -1.22 -3.42
CA PRO A 187 -8.56 -1.49 -3.61
C PRO A 187 -9.23 -2.33 -2.51
N GLY A 188 -8.51 -2.92 -1.57
CA GLY A 188 -9.07 -3.93 -0.66
C GLY A 188 -9.69 -5.10 -1.43
N GLY A 189 -10.53 -5.90 -0.77
CA GLY A 189 -11.19 -7.04 -1.41
C GLY A 189 -12.22 -6.69 -2.49
N LEU A 190 -12.37 -5.42 -2.89
CA LEU A 190 -13.28 -4.98 -3.96
C LEU A 190 -12.72 -3.74 -4.65
N ARG A 191 -12.32 -3.86 -5.93
CA ARG A 191 -11.84 -2.73 -6.73
C ARG A 191 -12.82 -1.55 -6.73
N GLY A 192 -12.26 -0.36 -6.49
CA GLY A 192 -13.03 0.88 -6.32
C GLY A 192 -13.44 1.20 -4.88
N SER A 193 -13.18 0.31 -3.91
CA SER A 193 -13.54 0.58 -2.51
C SER A 193 -12.83 1.80 -1.90
N GLY A 194 -11.66 2.20 -2.43
CA GLY A 194 -10.96 3.41 -1.99
C GLY A 194 -11.77 4.69 -2.18
N LEU A 195 -12.41 4.86 -3.34
CA LEU A 195 -13.28 6.02 -3.62
C LEU A 195 -14.51 6.01 -2.72
N MET A 196 -15.12 4.83 -2.53
CA MET A 196 -16.25 4.65 -1.65
C MET A 196 -15.87 4.97 -0.19
N ASN A 197 -14.73 4.48 0.27
CA ASN A 197 -14.20 4.77 1.60
C ASN A 197 -13.94 6.25 1.80
N ALA A 198 -13.32 6.93 0.82
CA ALA A 198 -13.09 8.37 0.90
C ALA A 198 -14.40 9.15 1.09
N LEU A 199 -15.44 8.82 0.31
CA LEU A 199 -16.75 9.46 0.43
C LEU A 199 -17.43 9.15 1.76
N ILE A 200 -17.53 7.87 2.14
CA ILE A 200 -18.22 7.44 3.36
C ILE A 200 -17.52 7.97 4.61
N ALA A 201 -16.19 7.85 4.69
CA ALA A 201 -15.41 8.39 5.79
C ALA A 201 -15.60 9.92 5.91
N ALA A 202 -15.64 10.65 4.79
CA ALA A 202 -15.88 12.09 4.82
C ALA A 202 -17.28 12.44 5.36
N LEU A 203 -18.32 11.70 4.93
CA LEU A 203 -19.68 11.88 5.42
C LEU A 203 -19.82 11.60 6.93
N LEU A 204 -19.09 10.60 7.44
CA LEU A 204 -19.07 10.26 8.86
C LEU A 204 -18.29 11.29 9.69
N ALA A 205 -17.19 11.81 9.16
CA ALA A 205 -16.37 12.83 9.83
C ALA A 205 -17.06 14.19 9.90
N ALA A 206 -17.78 14.58 8.84
CA ALA A 206 -18.26 15.95 8.64
C ALA A 206 -19.09 16.50 9.82
N PRO A 207 -20.08 15.78 10.39
CA PRO A 207 -20.82 16.28 11.55
C PRO A 207 -19.93 16.55 12.76
N SER A 208 -18.94 15.69 13.01
CA SER A 208 -18.03 15.87 14.13
C SER A 208 -17.07 17.03 13.91
N VAL A 209 -16.50 17.17 12.71
CA VAL A 209 -15.63 18.30 12.36
C VAL A 209 -16.39 19.62 12.51
N ALA A 210 -17.63 19.69 12.02
CA ALA A 210 -18.47 20.89 12.12
C ALA A 210 -18.87 21.26 13.55
N ARG A 211 -19.01 20.28 14.46
CA ARG A 211 -19.23 20.57 15.89
C ARG A 211 -17.95 21.08 16.55
N TYR A 212 -16.82 20.43 16.29
CA TYR A 212 -15.54 20.79 16.91
C TYR A 212 -15.04 22.17 16.46
N SER A 213 -15.23 22.52 15.18
CA SER A 213 -14.79 23.81 14.63
C SER A 213 -15.47 25.01 15.28
N LYS A 214 -16.66 24.84 15.86
CA LYS A 214 -17.37 25.89 16.61
C LYS A 214 -16.81 26.12 18.01
N THR A 215 -16.12 25.12 18.57
CA THR A 215 -15.65 25.14 19.96
C THR A 215 -14.16 25.46 20.09
N VAL A 216 -13.39 25.25 19.03
CA VAL A 216 -11.94 25.44 19.05
C VAL A 216 -11.57 26.88 18.71
N PRO A 217 -10.75 27.57 19.52
CA PRO A 217 -10.23 28.88 19.15
C PRO A 217 -9.23 28.74 17.98
N LEU A 218 -9.04 29.82 17.23
CA LEU A 218 -7.96 29.85 16.23
C LEU A 218 -6.61 29.62 16.92
N PRO A 219 -5.78 28.69 16.43
CA PRO A 219 -4.48 28.46 17.02
C PRO A 219 -3.59 29.68 16.84
N VAL A 220 -2.92 30.10 17.92
CA VAL A 220 -1.87 31.14 17.86
C VAL A 220 -0.53 30.43 17.72
N SER A 221 0.05 30.47 16.53
CA SER A 221 1.38 29.90 16.28
C SER A 221 2.48 30.83 16.81
N GLY A 222 3.39 30.28 17.62
CA GLY A 222 4.53 31.04 18.13
C GLY A 222 5.57 31.29 17.03
N GLN A 223 6.06 32.52 16.90
CA GLN A 223 7.08 32.87 15.90
C GLN A 223 8.36 32.02 16.03
N LEU A 224 8.75 31.68 17.27
CA LEU A 224 9.92 30.82 17.54
C LEU A 224 9.71 29.38 17.03
N GLU A 225 8.51 28.82 17.18
CA GLU A 225 8.17 27.49 16.70
C GLU A 225 8.20 27.44 15.17
N ILE A 226 7.58 28.45 14.52
CA ILE A 226 7.61 28.59 13.06
C ILE A 226 9.05 28.70 12.56
N ALA A 227 9.90 29.49 13.21
CA ALA A 227 11.31 29.63 12.84
C ALA A 227 12.07 28.30 12.98
N SER A 228 11.85 27.55 14.07
CA SER A 228 12.45 26.23 14.28
C SER A 228 12.01 25.21 13.22
N LEU A 229 10.72 25.20 12.87
CA LEU A 229 10.19 24.32 11.81
C LEU A 229 10.77 24.67 10.45
N LYS A 230 10.85 25.95 10.10
CA LYS A 230 11.50 26.41 8.86
C LYS A 230 12.96 25.96 8.81
N GLU A 231 13.70 26.11 9.91
CA GLU A 231 15.09 25.66 9.98
C GLU A 231 15.22 24.17 9.68
N LYS A 232 14.38 23.33 10.31
CA LYS A 232 14.36 21.88 10.06
C LYS A 232 13.96 21.54 8.63
N ILE A 233 12.90 22.15 8.11
CA ILE A 233 12.37 21.90 6.77
C ILE A 233 13.40 22.26 5.71
N PHE A 234 14.10 23.39 5.84
CA PHE A 234 15.05 23.88 4.84
C PHE A 234 16.49 23.45 5.10
N ALA A 235 16.79 22.71 6.18
CA ALA A 235 18.14 22.25 6.50
C ALA A 235 18.85 21.52 5.34
N PRO A 236 18.20 20.64 4.54
CA PRO A 236 18.86 19.99 3.41
C PRO A 236 19.40 20.96 2.34
N LEU A 237 18.74 22.11 2.11
CA LEU A 237 19.19 23.13 1.16
C LEU A 237 20.44 23.88 1.63
N LYS A 238 20.76 23.82 2.92
CA LYS A 238 21.94 24.48 3.48
C LYS A 238 23.19 23.61 3.41
N ARG A 239 23.04 22.31 3.09
CA ARG A 239 24.16 21.38 2.96
C ARG A 239 24.69 21.40 1.52
N ARG A 240 26.00 21.41 1.37
CA ARG A 240 26.67 21.41 0.05
C ARG A 240 26.92 20.01 -0.50
N ASN A 241 26.93 19.01 0.38
CA ASN A 241 27.12 17.60 0.08
C ASN A 241 26.40 16.77 1.15
N GLY A 242 26.25 15.48 0.90
CA GLY A 242 25.58 14.57 1.82
C GLY A 242 25.07 13.32 1.11
N TYR A 243 24.17 12.61 1.78
CA TYR A 243 23.55 11.42 1.21
C TYR A 243 22.45 11.81 0.20
N SER A 244 22.36 11.08 -0.91
CA SER A 244 21.37 11.37 -1.95
C SER A 244 19.98 10.89 -1.54
N ALA A 245 18.98 11.76 -1.65
CA ALA A 245 17.59 11.38 -1.39
C ALA A 245 17.09 10.27 -2.33
N LEU A 246 17.55 10.25 -3.59
CA LEU A 246 17.18 9.20 -4.54
C LEU A 246 17.81 7.85 -4.16
N GLU A 247 19.05 7.85 -3.67
CA GLU A 247 19.70 6.64 -3.15
C GLU A 247 19.00 6.14 -1.88
N ALA A 248 18.58 7.05 -0.99
CA ALA A 248 17.80 6.71 0.19
C ALA A 248 16.46 6.06 -0.20
N ILE A 249 15.69 6.69 -1.08
CA ILE A 249 14.40 6.16 -1.58
C ILE A 249 14.61 4.79 -2.22
N ARG A 250 15.60 4.65 -3.10
CA ARG A 250 15.92 3.38 -3.76
C ARG A 250 16.28 2.29 -2.73
N SER A 251 17.12 2.61 -1.75
CA SER A 251 17.56 1.66 -0.73
C SER A 251 16.38 1.16 0.12
N ILE A 252 15.44 2.05 0.47
CA ILE A 252 14.21 1.68 1.17
C ILE A 252 13.31 0.82 0.28
N GLN A 253 13.15 1.19 -1.00
CA GLN A 253 12.37 0.39 -1.96
C GLN A 253 12.97 -1.02 -2.15
N GLU A 254 14.29 -1.16 -2.18
CA GLU A 254 14.95 -2.47 -2.24
C GLU A 254 14.72 -3.32 -0.97
N ALA A 255 14.35 -2.71 0.16
CA ALA A 255 13.96 -3.39 1.39
C ALA A 255 12.45 -3.67 1.49
N VAL A 256 11.61 -2.95 0.73
CA VAL A 256 10.14 -3.03 0.84
C VAL A 256 9.50 -3.76 -0.34
N VAL A 257 9.89 -3.42 -1.57
CA VAL A 257 9.23 -3.84 -2.82
C VAL A 257 9.40 -5.35 -3.11
N PRO A 258 10.52 -6.02 -2.79
CA PRO A 258 10.63 -7.46 -3.05
C PRO A 258 9.58 -8.30 -2.30
N VAL A 259 8.98 -9.26 -3.02
CA VAL A 259 7.94 -10.18 -2.49
C VAL A 259 8.41 -10.88 -1.22
N LYS A 260 9.70 -11.27 -1.15
CA LYS A 260 10.29 -11.89 0.04
C LYS A 260 10.17 -11.07 1.34
N TYR A 261 10.02 -9.75 1.24
CA TYR A 261 9.90 -8.86 2.41
C TYR A 261 8.45 -8.44 2.66
N SER A 262 7.71 -8.04 1.62
CA SER A 262 6.37 -7.49 1.81
C SER A 262 5.24 -8.51 1.68
N MET A 263 5.50 -9.74 1.20
CA MET A 263 4.47 -10.77 1.04
C MET A 263 4.86 -12.12 1.64
N ARG A 264 5.93 -12.75 1.16
CA ARG A 264 6.44 -14.04 1.69
C ARG A 264 7.30 -13.82 2.94
N ARG A 265 6.68 -13.24 3.96
CA ARG A 265 7.35 -12.84 5.20
C ARG A 265 7.70 -14.05 6.04
N ASN A 266 8.81 -13.96 6.75
CA ASN A 266 9.09 -14.72 7.96
C ASN A 266 9.84 -13.79 8.93
N LYS A 267 10.10 -14.24 10.16
CA LYS A 267 10.82 -13.43 11.14
C LYS A 267 12.13 -12.87 10.58
N GLU A 268 12.98 -13.71 10.01
CA GLU A 268 14.34 -13.34 9.60
C GLU A 268 14.34 -12.31 8.46
N ARG A 269 13.43 -12.44 7.48
CA ARG A 269 13.33 -11.48 6.37
C ARG A 269 12.75 -10.15 6.80
N ILE A 270 11.81 -10.14 7.76
CA ILE A 270 11.29 -8.88 8.32
C ILE A 270 12.41 -8.17 9.10
N GLU A 271 13.19 -8.91 9.90
CA GLU A 271 14.34 -8.35 10.63
C GLU A 271 15.43 -7.85 9.67
N GLU A 272 15.72 -8.57 8.57
CA GLU A 272 16.62 -8.11 7.50
C GLU A 272 16.11 -6.78 6.89
N ALA A 273 14.82 -6.70 6.57
CA ALA A 273 14.23 -5.48 6.00
C ALA A 273 14.28 -4.31 6.98
N LEU A 274 13.98 -4.54 8.27
CA LEU A 274 14.09 -3.53 9.32
C LEU A 274 15.53 -3.02 9.49
N SER A 275 16.53 -3.91 9.42
CA SER A 275 17.94 -3.52 9.48
C SER A 275 18.31 -2.59 8.32
N ARG A 276 17.89 -2.93 7.09
CA ARG A 276 18.12 -2.09 5.90
C ARG A 276 17.43 -0.72 6.01
N VAL A 277 16.19 -0.68 6.52
CA VAL A 277 15.48 0.57 6.78
C VAL A 277 16.21 1.41 7.83
N ALA A 278 16.68 0.79 8.92
CA ALA A 278 17.43 1.47 9.98
C ALA A 278 18.76 2.06 9.48
N GLU A 279 19.47 1.36 8.59
CA GLU A 279 20.68 1.89 7.95
C GLU A 279 20.40 3.18 7.15
N VAL A 280 19.29 3.23 6.42
CA VAL A 280 18.88 4.44 5.69
C VAL A 280 18.43 5.53 6.67
N GLN A 281 17.67 5.19 7.72
CA GLN A 281 17.26 6.12 8.76
C GLN A 281 18.46 6.83 9.42
N GLY A 282 19.56 6.11 9.66
CA GLY A 282 20.81 6.68 10.18
C GLY A 282 21.44 7.74 9.27
N LYS A 283 21.18 7.67 7.95
CA LYS A 283 21.72 8.61 6.94
C LYS A 283 20.76 9.76 6.62
N LEU A 284 19.50 9.71 7.05
CA LEU A 284 18.52 10.78 6.79
C LEU A 284 18.98 12.17 7.28
N PRO A 285 19.68 12.31 8.44
CA PRO A 285 20.22 13.60 8.87
C PRO A 285 21.27 14.20 7.92
N GLU A 286 21.88 13.38 7.05
CA GLU A 286 22.92 13.78 6.10
C GLU A 286 22.35 14.13 4.72
N LEU A 287 21.03 14.05 4.52
CA LEU A 287 20.42 14.38 3.23
C LEU A 287 20.68 15.84 2.84
N TYR A 288 21.03 16.04 1.56
CA TYR A 288 21.23 17.36 0.97
C TYR A 288 20.30 17.56 -0.23
N ALA A 289 20.02 18.83 -0.55
CA ALA A 289 19.22 19.21 -1.70
C ALA A 289 19.84 20.42 -2.40
N GLU A 290 19.85 20.40 -3.73
CA GLU A 290 20.33 21.52 -4.55
C GLU A 290 19.22 22.54 -4.84
N ASP A 291 17.98 22.09 -4.84
CA ASP A 291 16.80 22.89 -5.18
C ASP A 291 15.54 22.42 -4.41
N PRO A 292 14.41 23.14 -4.49
CA PRO A 292 13.17 22.73 -3.85
C PRO A 292 12.61 21.36 -4.28
N HIS A 293 12.91 20.86 -5.48
CA HIS A 293 12.51 19.52 -5.90
C HIS A 293 13.30 18.45 -5.16
N GLY A 294 14.62 18.60 -5.07
CA GLY A 294 15.49 17.76 -4.24
C GLY A 294 15.10 17.83 -2.76
N LEU A 295 14.65 19.00 -2.28
CA LEU A 295 14.15 19.14 -0.92
C LEU A 295 12.90 18.28 -0.70
N GLY A 296 11.96 18.30 -1.65
CA GLY A 296 10.81 17.41 -1.63
C GLY A 296 11.23 15.94 -1.50
N LYS A 297 12.21 15.50 -2.29
CA LYS A 297 12.74 14.13 -2.21
C LYS A 297 13.36 13.78 -0.86
N CYS A 298 14.01 14.73 -0.18
CA CYS A 298 14.55 14.49 1.16
C CYS A 298 13.43 14.19 2.17
N HIS A 299 12.32 14.94 2.09
CA HIS A 299 11.15 14.72 2.94
C HIS A 299 10.43 13.41 2.58
N GLU A 300 10.27 13.11 1.28
CA GLU A 300 9.72 11.82 0.82
C GLU A 300 10.55 10.64 1.36
N ALA A 301 11.88 10.69 1.26
CA ALA A 301 12.77 9.64 1.77
C ALA A 301 12.55 9.38 3.26
N SER A 302 12.43 10.46 4.04
CA SER A 302 12.17 10.39 5.48
C SER A 302 10.79 9.79 5.78
N CYS A 303 9.79 10.15 4.97
CA CYS A 303 8.43 9.64 5.14
C CYS A 303 8.32 8.16 4.80
N ILE A 304 8.89 7.74 3.68
CA ILE A 304 8.88 6.34 3.22
C ILE A 304 9.64 5.46 4.23
N ALA A 305 10.76 5.92 4.77
CA ALA A 305 11.52 5.19 5.79
C ALA A 305 10.68 4.91 7.05
N LEU A 306 10.01 5.94 7.57
CA LEU A 306 9.15 5.79 8.75
C LEU A 306 7.94 4.90 8.48
N CYS A 307 7.28 5.04 7.32
CA CYS A 307 6.19 4.16 6.93
C CYS A 307 6.65 2.69 6.81
N ALA A 308 7.84 2.45 6.23
CA ALA A 308 8.42 1.12 6.14
C ALA A 308 8.66 0.52 7.53
N GLU A 309 9.20 1.30 8.48
CA GLU A 309 9.39 0.84 9.86
C GLU A 309 8.06 0.50 10.54
N ILE A 310 7.05 1.37 10.43
CA ILE A 310 5.71 1.13 10.99
C ILE A 310 5.13 -0.19 10.46
N GLY A 311 5.15 -0.39 9.14
CA GLY A 311 4.63 -1.58 8.49
C GLY A 311 5.36 -2.86 8.90
N PHE A 312 6.70 -2.83 8.89
CA PHE A 312 7.50 -4.00 9.25
C PHE A 312 7.44 -4.35 10.73
N ARG A 313 7.43 -3.37 11.64
CA ARG A 313 7.26 -3.65 13.07
C ARG A 313 5.89 -4.23 13.38
N ALA A 314 4.85 -3.74 12.72
CA ALA A 314 3.51 -4.32 12.83
C ALA A 314 3.47 -5.76 12.29
N ALA A 315 4.12 -6.00 11.14
CA ALA A 315 4.21 -7.32 10.54
C ALA A 315 5.05 -8.32 11.35
N LEU A 316 6.11 -7.85 12.01
CA LEU A 316 6.95 -8.67 12.89
C LEU A 316 6.17 -9.12 14.11
N ALA A 317 5.39 -8.21 14.70
CA ALA A 317 4.61 -8.47 15.90
C ALA A 317 3.55 -9.54 15.67
N ARG A 318 2.83 -9.54 14.54
CA ARG A 318 1.82 -10.56 14.25
C ARG A 318 2.46 -11.88 13.80
N THR A 319 2.18 -12.95 14.54
CA THR A 319 2.65 -14.32 14.23
C THR A 319 1.49 -15.25 13.85
N GLU A 320 0.75 -14.86 12.82
CA GLU A 320 -0.26 -15.68 12.11
C GLU A 320 -0.27 -15.28 10.63
N SER A 321 -1.03 -15.99 9.80
CA SER A 321 -1.38 -15.54 8.45
C SER A 321 -2.87 -15.25 8.37
N ARG A 322 -3.22 -14.04 7.92
CA ARG A 322 -4.61 -13.60 7.78
C ARG A 322 -4.74 -12.57 6.67
N GLY A 323 -5.65 -12.83 5.73
CA GLY A 323 -5.88 -11.97 4.57
C GLY A 323 -4.58 -11.69 3.82
N TRP A 324 -4.22 -10.43 3.64
CA TRP A 324 -3.01 -10.00 2.92
C TRP A 324 -1.73 -9.98 3.76
N HIS A 325 -1.83 -10.28 5.06
CA HIS A 325 -0.66 -10.54 5.88
C HIS A 325 -0.35 -12.05 5.86
N TYR A 326 0.66 -12.45 5.10
CA TYR A 326 1.13 -13.83 5.05
C TYR A 326 2.48 -14.00 5.73
N ARG A 327 2.58 -14.99 6.62
CA ARG A 327 3.77 -15.42 7.35
C ARG A 327 4.05 -16.87 7.00
N GLU A 328 5.11 -17.12 6.25
CA GLU A 328 5.53 -18.48 5.85
C GLU A 328 5.86 -19.36 7.08
N ASP A 329 6.38 -18.76 8.15
CA ASP A 329 6.65 -19.38 9.44
C ASP A 329 5.42 -19.53 10.35
N TYR A 330 4.30 -18.85 10.03
CA TYR A 330 3.00 -18.97 10.70
C TYR A 330 1.86 -19.01 9.67
N PRO A 331 1.74 -20.07 8.86
CA PRO A 331 0.90 -20.06 7.66
C PRO A 331 -0.60 -20.14 7.92
N GLN A 332 -1.01 -20.37 9.18
CA GLN A 332 -2.41 -20.55 9.57
C GLN A 332 -2.99 -19.29 10.22
N ARG A 333 -4.30 -19.12 10.08
CA ARG A 333 -5.06 -18.13 10.84
C ARG A 333 -5.21 -18.59 12.29
N ASP A 334 -5.00 -17.69 13.25
CA ASP A 334 -5.07 -17.97 14.68
C ASP A 334 -6.04 -16.99 15.37
N ASP A 335 -7.32 -17.35 15.36
CA ASP A 335 -8.37 -16.52 15.98
C ASP A 335 -8.30 -16.54 17.52
N ARG A 336 -7.58 -17.50 18.13
CA ARG A 336 -7.46 -17.59 19.59
C ARG A 336 -6.51 -16.53 20.13
N ASN A 337 -5.35 -16.34 19.51
CA ASN A 337 -4.35 -15.40 19.97
C ASN A 337 -4.40 -14.05 19.24
N TRP A 338 -4.78 -14.07 17.96
CA TRP A 338 -4.62 -12.94 17.05
C TRP A 338 -5.93 -12.36 16.49
N LEU A 339 -7.07 -12.63 17.11
CA LEU A 339 -8.28 -11.81 16.92
C LEU A 339 -8.13 -10.44 17.60
N ARG A 340 -7.14 -9.68 17.13
CA ARG A 340 -6.61 -8.44 17.70
C ARG A 340 -6.15 -7.51 16.58
N TRP A 341 -6.29 -6.22 16.82
CA TRP A 341 -5.63 -5.18 16.03
C TRP A 341 -4.20 -4.98 16.52
N ILE A 342 -3.30 -4.69 15.59
CA ILE A 342 -1.95 -4.24 15.91
C ILE A 342 -1.97 -2.72 16.00
N ILE A 343 -1.47 -2.17 17.10
CA ILE A 343 -1.37 -0.73 17.33
C ILE A 343 0.10 -0.33 17.35
N VAL A 344 0.49 0.60 16.51
CA VAL A 344 1.85 1.19 16.52
C VAL A 344 1.73 2.63 16.99
N LYS A 345 2.51 2.99 18.02
CA LYS A 345 2.43 4.33 18.63
C LYS A 345 3.78 4.82 19.09
N LYS A 346 3.88 6.14 19.24
CA LYS A 346 5.08 6.83 19.74
C LYS A 346 5.00 6.98 21.27
N VAL A 347 5.99 6.47 21.99
CA VAL A 347 6.15 6.64 23.46
C VAL A 347 7.55 7.14 23.75
N GLN A 348 7.68 8.35 24.30
CA GLN A 348 8.99 8.96 24.61
C GLN A 348 9.97 8.89 23.42
N GLU A 349 9.54 9.34 22.24
CA GLU A 349 10.28 9.25 20.96
C GLU A 349 10.48 7.84 20.36
N ASN A 350 10.15 6.77 21.08
CA ASN A 350 10.32 5.40 20.58
C ASN A 350 9.04 4.85 19.94
N MET A 351 9.20 4.03 18.91
CA MET A 351 8.10 3.26 18.32
C MET A 351 7.79 2.03 19.16
N VAL A 352 6.56 1.95 19.66
CA VAL A 352 6.05 0.84 20.47
C VAL A 352 4.91 0.16 19.73
N VAL A 353 4.96 -1.17 19.70
CA VAL A 353 3.88 -2.01 19.16
C VAL A 353 3.09 -2.62 20.31
N ALA A 354 1.77 -2.50 20.23
CA ALA A 354 0.81 -3.07 21.16
C ALA A 354 -0.30 -3.80 20.40
N THR A 355 -1.18 -4.48 21.12
CA THR A 355 -2.36 -5.13 20.54
C THR A 355 -3.62 -4.70 21.26
N GLU A 356 -4.73 -4.58 20.52
CA GLU A 356 -6.06 -4.36 21.07
C GLU A 356 -6.98 -5.52 20.65
N PRO A 357 -7.73 -6.15 21.56
CA PRO A 357 -8.68 -7.19 21.17
C PRO A 357 -9.78 -6.60 20.29
N VAL A 358 -10.20 -7.35 19.26
CA VAL A 358 -11.38 -6.97 18.47
C VAL A 358 -12.60 -7.18 19.36
N PRO A 359 -13.47 -6.17 19.56
CA PRO A 359 -14.63 -6.26 20.45
C PRO A 359 -15.79 -7.01 19.75
N ILE A 360 -15.54 -8.27 19.40
CA ILE A 360 -16.45 -9.17 18.67
C ILE A 360 -17.79 -9.32 19.39
N GLU A 361 -17.80 -9.23 20.71
CA GLU A 361 -18.99 -9.31 21.55
C GLU A 361 -19.99 -8.17 21.30
N ARG A 362 -19.54 -7.06 20.71
CA ARG A 362 -20.39 -5.92 20.34
C ARG A 362 -20.95 -6.04 18.93
N TYR A 363 -20.46 -6.98 18.13
CA TYR A 363 -20.80 -7.07 16.73
C TYR A 363 -22.12 -7.80 16.59
N LYS A 364 -23.08 -7.19 15.88
CA LYS A 364 -24.38 -7.83 15.56
C LYS A 364 -24.20 -9.12 14.76
N VAL A 365 -23.15 -9.18 13.95
CA VAL A 365 -22.75 -10.34 13.15
C VAL A 365 -21.39 -10.79 13.67
N THR A 366 -21.33 -11.99 14.25
CA THR A 366 -20.07 -12.56 14.72
C THR A 366 -19.54 -13.59 13.71
N PRO A 367 -18.21 -13.69 13.53
CA PRO A 367 -17.57 -14.83 12.89
C PRO A 367 -18.03 -16.14 13.56
N GLY A 368 -18.90 -16.90 12.89
CA GLY A 368 -19.48 -18.15 13.41
C GLY A 368 -21.00 -18.26 13.37
N THR A 369 -21.75 -17.22 12.96
CA THR A 369 -23.22 -17.29 12.78
C THR A 369 -23.72 -17.19 11.34
N ALA A 370 -22.84 -17.01 10.36
CA ALA A 370 -23.18 -17.33 8.97
C ALA A 370 -22.90 -18.83 8.78
N GLY A 371 -23.95 -19.61 8.53
CA GLY A 371 -23.93 -21.07 8.31
C GLY A 371 -22.96 -21.53 7.22
N GLN A 372 -22.81 -22.84 7.05
CA GLN A 372 -23.50 -23.56 5.96
C GLN A 372 -23.09 -23.11 4.57
#